data_AF-A0A0H3J7R4-F1
#
_entry.id   AF-A0A0H3J7R4-F1
#
_cell.length_a   1.000
_cell.length_b   1.000
_cell.length_c   1.000
_cell.angle_alpha   90.00
_cell.angle_beta   90.00
_cell.angle_gamma   90.00
#
_symmetry.space_group_name_H-M   'P 1'
#
loop_
_entity.id
_entity.type
_entity.pdbx_description
1 polymer ?
#
loop_
_entity_poly.entity_id
_entity_poly.type
_entity_poly.pdbx_seq_one_letter_code
_entity_poly.pdbx_strand_id
1 'polypeptide(L)'
;MQRLKSKKLGFTLIEVMCALSIFTLIFMTAISIRFSTVKMRVHNEKMEKYIESINGVKNEILSNSSDEEIKSMLNLGEVYIDKNNIDIESIRDKKITEVITTLPSYEKPYMKISLSRDNLIAVNLELYADILRKEESIVCKFYKFIEVK
;
A
#
# COMPACT_ATOMS: atom_id res chain seq x y z
N MET A 1 42.31 29.74 55.12
CA MET A 1 41.10 30.34 54.52
C MET A 1 40.83 29.69 53.15
N GLN A 2 40.31 28.46 53.12
CA GLN A 2 39.99 27.70 51.90
C GLN A 2 38.78 26.80 52.18
N ARG A 3 37.56 27.36 52.28
CA ARG A 3 36.36 26.53 52.53
C ARG A 3 35.11 26.92 51.73
N LEU A 4 35.24 27.70 50.65
CA LEU A 4 34.06 28.14 49.86
C LEU A 4 34.20 28.05 48.32
N LYS A 5 35.08 27.19 47.77
CA LYS A 5 35.09 26.93 46.30
C LYS A 5 34.38 25.65 45.85
N SER A 6 34.13 24.66 46.72
CA SER A 6 33.53 23.38 46.30
C SER A 6 31.99 23.36 46.23
N LYS A 7 31.28 24.25 46.95
CA LYS A 7 29.81 24.27 46.98
C LYS A 7 29.18 24.65 45.63
N LYS A 8 29.82 25.52 44.83
CA LYS A 8 29.30 25.94 43.52
C LYS A 8 29.41 24.83 42.46
N LEU A 9 30.49 24.04 42.49
CA LEU A 9 30.73 22.93 41.55
C LEU A 9 29.63 21.86 41.62
N GLY A 10 29.12 21.54 42.82
CA GLY A 10 28.04 20.56 42.99
C GLY A 10 26.71 21.02 42.36
N PHE A 11 26.33 22.29 42.56
CA PHE A 11 25.11 22.84 41.95
C PHE A 11 25.24 22.94 40.42
N THR A 12 26.39 23.35 39.91
CA THR A 12 26.65 23.37 38.46
C THR A 12 26.62 21.96 37.85
N LEU A 13 27.12 20.94 38.56
CA LEU A 13 27.06 19.55 38.08
C LEU A 13 25.60 19.07 37.98
N ILE A 14 24.77 19.35 38.98
CA ILE A 14 23.35 18.99 38.98
C ILE A 14 22.61 19.70 37.84
N GLU A 15 22.90 20.98 37.60
CA GLU A 15 22.31 21.76 36.52
C GLU A 15 22.65 21.18 35.14
N VAL A 16 23.93 20.83 34.92
CA VAL A 16 24.39 20.18 33.68
C VAL A 16 23.72 18.81 33.50
N MET A 17 23.60 18.01 34.56
CA MET A 17 22.93 16.71 34.49
C MET A 17 21.42 16.85 34.18
N CYS A 18 20.75 17.86 34.74
CA CYS A 18 19.35 18.15 34.43
C CYS A 18 19.19 18.58 32.97
N ALA A 19 20.04 19.50 32.50
CA ALA A 19 20.03 19.95 31.11
C ALA A 19 20.29 18.79 30.13
N LEU A 20 21.26 17.92 30.42
CA LEU A 20 21.53 16.72 29.62
C LEU A 20 20.36 15.73 29.63
N SER A 21 19.68 15.57 30.76
CA SER A 21 18.51 14.69 30.85
C SER A 21 17.34 15.21 30.01
N ILE A 22 17.07 16.52 30.09
CA ILE A 22 16.04 17.16 29.26
C ILE A 22 16.42 17.06 27.78
N PHE A 23 17.68 17.34 27.43
CA PHE A 23 18.16 17.23 26.06
C PHE A 23 18.02 15.81 25.52
N THR A 24 18.42 14.79 26.27
CA THR A 24 18.33 13.39 25.83
C THR A 24 16.88 12.96 25.62
N LEU A 25 15.95 13.36 26.50
CA LEU A 25 14.52 13.10 26.32
C LEU A 25 13.98 13.73 25.03
N ILE A 26 14.27 15.01 24.79
CA ILE A 26 13.86 15.72 23.58
C ILE A 26 14.49 15.07 22.33
N PHE A 27 15.77 14.74 22.41
CA PHE A 27 16.53 14.15 21.31
C PHE A 27 15.99 12.76 20.91
N MET A 28 15.75 11.89 21.89
CA MET A 28 15.17 10.56 21.65
C MET A 28 13.76 10.67 21.07
N THR A 29 12.97 11.63 21.56
CA THR A 29 11.64 11.92 21.00
C THR A 29 11.74 12.37 19.55
N ALA A 30 12.64 13.29 19.23
CA ALA A 30 12.86 13.78 17.88
C ALA A 30 13.30 12.65 16.92
N ILE A 31 14.20 11.76 17.37
CA ILE A 31 14.61 10.57 16.61
C ILE A 31 13.41 9.66 16.36
N SER A 32 12.60 9.38 17.39
CA SER A 32 11.43 8.53 17.26
C SER A 32 10.42 9.09 16.25
N ILE A 33 10.17 10.41 16.30
CA ILE A 33 9.32 11.10 15.32
C ILE A 33 9.88 10.92 13.92
N ARG A 34 11.18 11.13 13.71
CA ARG A 34 11.82 10.95 12.40
C ARG A 34 11.67 9.53 11.86
N PHE A 35 11.87 8.52 12.69
CA PHE A 35 11.63 7.12 12.30
C PHE A 35 10.18 6.88 11.90
N SER A 36 9.23 7.41 12.67
CA SER A 36 7.80 7.30 12.33
C SER A 36 7.46 8.03 11.03
N THR A 37 8.04 9.20 10.78
CA THR A 37 7.87 9.93 9.50
C THR A 37 8.40 9.11 8.33
N VAL A 38 9.57 8.49 8.45
CA VAL A 38 10.14 7.64 7.40
C VAL A 38 9.24 6.43 7.14
N LYS A 39 8.75 5.76 8.20
CA LYS A 39 7.79 4.66 8.05
C LYS A 39 6.52 5.11 7.34
N MET A 40 5.96 6.25 7.71
CA MET A 40 4.75 6.78 7.11
C MET A 40 4.95 7.13 5.62
N ARG A 41 6.12 7.70 5.27
CA ARG A 41 6.48 7.95 3.87
C ARG A 41 6.53 6.65 3.05
N VAL A 42 7.26 5.65 3.53
CA VAL A 42 7.37 4.35 2.85
C VAL A 42 6.01 3.66 2.71
N HIS A 43 5.15 3.80 3.72
CA HIS A 43 3.78 3.30 3.63
C HIS A 43 2.98 4.01 2.53
N ASN A 44 3.03 5.35 2.50
CA ASN A 44 2.31 6.15 1.52
C ASN A 44 2.79 5.90 0.09
N GLU A 45 4.11 5.83 -0.14
CA GLU A 45 4.69 5.52 -1.46
C GLU A 45 4.23 4.15 -1.98
N LYS A 46 4.20 3.14 -1.10
CA LYS A 46 3.67 1.81 -1.46
C LYS A 46 2.17 1.83 -1.74
N MET A 47 1.41 2.54 -0.91
CA MET A 47 -0.04 2.67 -1.07
C MET A 47 -0.38 3.36 -2.39
N GLU A 48 0.32 4.45 -2.72
CA GLU A 48 0.18 5.17 -3.99
C GLU A 48 0.44 4.24 -5.17
N LYS A 49 1.55 3.49 -5.16
CA LYS A 49 1.86 2.49 -6.20
C LYS A 49 0.74 1.47 -6.38
N TYR A 50 0.16 0.95 -5.30
CA TYR A 50 -0.91 -0.04 -5.40
C TYR A 50 -2.26 0.56 -5.85
N ILE A 51 -2.55 1.82 -5.48
CA ILE A 51 -3.69 2.56 -6.01
C ILE A 51 -3.53 2.76 -7.51
N GLU A 52 -2.34 3.12 -7.97
CA GLU A 52 -2.02 3.22 -9.39
C GLU A 52 -2.22 1.89 -10.12
N SER A 53 -1.73 0.77 -9.57
CA SER A 53 -1.96 -0.56 -10.12
C SER A 53 -3.45 -0.91 -10.26
N ILE A 54 -4.25 -0.70 -9.19
CA ILE A 54 -5.70 -0.95 -9.23
C ILE A 54 -6.38 -0.07 -10.28
N ASN A 55 -6.01 1.20 -10.36
CA ASN A 55 -6.58 2.12 -11.35
C ASN A 55 -6.16 1.73 -12.78
N GLY A 56 -4.94 1.23 -12.98
CA GLY A 56 -4.49 0.65 -14.24
C GLY A 56 -5.40 -0.49 -14.68
N VAL A 57 -5.63 -1.48 -13.81
CA VAL A 57 -6.50 -2.63 -14.10
C VAL A 57 -7.93 -2.19 -14.37
N LYS A 58 -8.47 -1.28 -13.55
CA LYS A 58 -9.80 -0.71 -13.76
C LYS A 58 -9.91 -0.04 -15.13
N ASN A 59 -8.95 0.79 -15.50
CA ASN A 59 -8.97 1.52 -16.76
C ASN A 59 -8.85 0.58 -17.95
N GLU A 60 -8.00 -0.45 -17.85
CA GLU A 60 -7.88 -1.50 -18.86
C GLU A 60 -9.21 -2.25 -19.05
N ILE A 61 -9.85 -2.67 -17.95
CA ILE A 61 -11.16 -3.33 -17.99
C ILE A 61 -12.23 -2.42 -18.60
N LEU A 62 -12.26 -1.14 -18.24
CA LEU A 62 -13.28 -0.20 -18.72
C LEU A 62 -13.09 0.18 -20.19
N SER A 63 -11.84 0.35 -20.64
CA SER A 63 -11.55 1.04 -21.91
C SER A 63 -11.10 0.09 -23.01
N ASN A 64 -10.41 -1.01 -22.66
CA ASN A 64 -9.68 -1.83 -23.62
C ASN A 64 -10.16 -3.28 -23.66
N SER A 65 -10.82 -3.79 -22.61
CA SER A 65 -11.40 -5.14 -22.64
C SER A 65 -12.66 -5.19 -23.51
N SER A 66 -12.75 -6.19 -24.37
CA SER A 66 -13.95 -6.48 -25.16
C SER A 66 -15.04 -7.18 -24.34
N ASP A 67 -16.29 -7.12 -24.82
CA ASP A 67 -17.41 -7.77 -24.15
C ASP A 67 -17.23 -9.30 -24.02
N GLU A 68 -16.57 -9.93 -25.00
CA GLU A 68 -16.27 -11.37 -24.96
C GLU A 68 -15.21 -11.71 -23.90
N GLU A 69 -14.20 -10.86 -23.72
CA GLU A 69 -13.22 -11.02 -22.64
C GLU A 69 -13.87 -10.87 -21.26
N ILE A 70 -14.80 -9.92 -21.10
CA ILE A 70 -15.54 -9.77 -19.84
C ILE A 70 -16.46 -10.96 -19.59
N LYS A 71 -17.15 -11.47 -20.63
CA LYS A 71 -17.98 -12.69 -20.52
C LYS A 71 -17.12 -13.91 -20.17
N SER A 72 -15.92 -14.04 -20.74
CA SER A 72 -15.04 -15.17 -20.42
C SER A 72 -14.55 -15.11 -18.98
N MET A 73 -14.16 -13.93 -18.48
CA MET A 73 -13.81 -13.73 -17.08
C MET A 73 -14.98 -14.03 -16.14
N LEU A 74 -16.20 -13.60 -16.50
CA LEU A 74 -17.41 -13.90 -15.74
C LEU A 74 -17.67 -15.41 -15.63
N ASN A 75 -17.42 -16.17 -16.70
CA ASN A 75 -17.59 -17.62 -16.72
C ASN A 75 -16.50 -18.36 -15.92
N LEU A 76 -15.30 -17.79 -15.83
CA LEU A 76 -14.20 -18.32 -15.01
C LEU A 76 -14.43 -18.08 -13.51
N GLY A 77 -15.28 -17.12 -13.15
CA GLY A 77 -15.55 -16.73 -11.78
C GLY A 77 -14.48 -15.78 -11.25
N GLU A 78 -13.67 -16.25 -10.30
CA GLU A 78 -12.60 -15.45 -9.71
C GLU A 78 -11.30 -15.65 -10.48
N VAL A 79 -10.67 -14.54 -10.89
CA VAL A 79 -9.36 -14.54 -11.54
C VAL A 79 -8.40 -13.64 -10.77
N TYR A 80 -7.10 -13.83 -10.97
CA TYR A 80 -6.06 -13.25 -10.16
C TYR A 80 -4.95 -12.65 -11.02
N ILE A 81 -4.32 -11.58 -10.55
CA ILE A 81 -3.07 -11.04 -11.09
C ILE A 81 -1.99 -11.26 -10.04
N ASP A 82 -0.89 -11.90 -10.45
CA ASP A 82 0.23 -12.20 -9.56
C ASP A 82 1.13 -10.96 -9.33
N LYS A 83 2.08 -11.11 -8.41
CA LYS A 83 3.06 -10.08 -8.08
C LYS A 83 3.87 -9.59 -9.27
N ASN A 84 4.15 -10.47 -10.23
CA ASN A 84 5.02 -10.15 -11.36
C ASN A 84 4.32 -9.26 -12.39
N ASN A 85 2.99 -9.29 -12.43
CA ASN A 85 2.20 -8.52 -13.39
C ASN A 85 1.38 -7.39 -12.76
N ILE A 86 1.46 -7.18 -11.44
CA ILE A 86 0.71 -6.11 -10.76
C ILE A 86 1.29 -4.71 -10.95
N ASP A 87 2.48 -4.58 -11.53
CA ASP A 87 3.09 -3.29 -11.83
C ASP A 87 2.32 -2.56 -12.94
N ILE A 88 2.16 -1.23 -12.80
CA ILE A 88 1.42 -0.40 -13.76
C ILE A 88 2.01 -0.48 -15.17
N GLU A 89 3.34 -0.64 -15.30
CA GLU A 89 3.98 -0.83 -16.60
C GLU A 89 3.51 -2.14 -17.25
N SER A 90 3.45 -3.21 -16.46
CA SER A 90 2.96 -4.51 -16.94
C SER A 90 1.49 -4.48 -17.33
N ILE A 91 0.67 -3.70 -16.62
CA ILE A 91 -0.76 -3.57 -16.89
C ILE A 91 -1.03 -2.68 -18.11
N ARG A 92 -0.19 -1.69 -18.40
CA ARG A 92 -0.35 -0.80 -19.56
C ARG A 92 0.07 -1.46 -20.87
N ASP A 93 1.11 -2.28 -20.83
CA ASP A 93 1.72 -2.85 -22.04
C ASP A 93 1.09 -4.19 -22.46
N LYS A 94 0.35 -4.84 -21.56
CA LYS A 94 -0.29 -6.14 -21.80
C LYS A 94 -1.80 -6.02 -21.65
N LYS A 95 -2.54 -6.81 -22.43
CA LYS A 95 -3.98 -6.96 -22.21
C LYS A 95 -4.25 -7.64 -20.87
N ILE A 96 -5.37 -7.31 -20.24
CA ILE A 96 -5.77 -7.93 -18.96
C ILE A 96 -5.81 -9.47 -19.05
N THR A 97 -6.21 -10.02 -20.19
CA THR A 97 -6.30 -11.47 -20.43
C THR A 97 -4.95 -12.19 -20.40
N GLU A 98 -3.85 -11.47 -20.61
CA GLU A 98 -2.50 -12.05 -20.65
C GLU A 98 -1.85 -12.10 -19.26
N VAL A 99 -2.39 -11.35 -18.30
CA VAL A 99 -1.83 -11.23 -16.95
C VAL A 99 -2.68 -11.91 -15.89
N ILE A 100 -3.90 -12.32 -16.23
CA ILE A 100 -4.79 -13.04 -15.32
C ILE A 100 -4.49 -14.54 -15.27
N THR A 101 -4.65 -15.12 -14.09
CA THR A 101 -4.59 -16.56 -13.82
C THR A 101 -5.82 -16.97 -13.00
N THR A 102 -6.23 -18.23 -13.11
CA THR A 102 -7.33 -18.80 -12.31
C THR A 102 -6.85 -19.33 -10.96
N LEU A 103 -5.53 -19.44 -10.76
CA LEU A 103 -4.94 -19.93 -9.52
C LEU A 103 -4.59 -18.74 -8.60
N PRO A 104 -5.02 -18.76 -7.33
CA PRO A 104 -4.63 -17.74 -6.38
C PRO A 104 -3.12 -17.77 -6.14
N SER A 105 -2.51 -16.58 -6.07
CA SER A 105 -1.10 -16.44 -5.69
C SER A 105 -0.97 -16.57 -4.17
N TYR A 106 0.01 -17.36 -3.73
CA TYR A 106 0.42 -17.39 -2.31
C TYR A 106 1.38 -16.24 -1.96
N GLU A 107 1.92 -15.56 -2.96
CA GLU A 107 2.85 -14.46 -2.79
C GLU A 107 2.16 -13.11 -2.97
N LYS A 108 2.39 -12.21 -2.01
CA LYS A 108 1.96 -10.82 -2.07
C LYS A 108 3.04 -9.91 -2.69
N PRO A 109 2.64 -8.80 -3.35
CA PRO A 109 1.25 -8.40 -3.61
C PRO A 109 0.58 -9.25 -4.70
N TYR A 110 -0.73 -9.45 -4.61
CA TYR A 110 -1.55 -10.02 -5.69
C TYR A 110 -2.91 -9.34 -5.73
N MET A 111 -3.57 -9.40 -6.88
CA MET A 111 -4.93 -8.86 -7.05
C MET A 111 -5.90 -10.00 -7.33
N LYS A 112 -7.05 -9.95 -6.68
CA LYS A 112 -8.22 -10.77 -6.98
C LYS A 112 -9.21 -9.91 -7.76
N ILE A 113 -9.76 -10.49 -8.82
CA ILE A 113 -10.77 -9.88 -9.68
C ILE A 113 -11.99 -10.80 -9.64
N SER A 114 -13.11 -10.24 -9.22
CA SER A 114 -14.40 -10.94 -9.17
C SER A 114 -15.44 -10.17 -9.96
N LEU A 115 -16.16 -10.89 -10.81
CA LEU A 115 -17.22 -10.33 -11.64
C LEU A 115 -18.55 -10.95 -11.22
N SER A 116 -19.59 -10.13 -11.12
CA SER A 116 -20.96 -10.59 -10.93
C SER A 116 -21.89 -9.90 -11.92
N ARG A 117 -22.89 -10.66 -12.39
CA ARG A 117 -23.90 -10.16 -13.33
C ARG A 117 -25.21 -9.91 -12.61
N ASP A 118 -25.58 -8.64 -12.53
CA ASP A 118 -26.94 -8.18 -12.23
C ASP A 118 -27.50 -7.47 -13.48
N ASN A 119 -28.00 -6.23 -13.35
CA ASN A 119 -28.38 -5.39 -14.49
C ASN A 119 -27.17 -4.84 -15.27
N LEU A 120 -26.03 -4.68 -14.58
CA LEU A 120 -24.73 -4.34 -15.13
C LEU A 120 -23.72 -5.39 -14.66
N ILE A 121 -22.56 -5.45 -15.29
CA ILE A 121 -21.46 -6.27 -14.76
C ILE A 121 -20.75 -5.48 -13.68
N ALA A 122 -20.87 -5.95 -12.44
CA ALA A 122 -20.10 -5.44 -11.33
C ALA A 122 -18.72 -6.10 -11.34
N VAL A 123 -17.67 -5.28 -11.30
CA VAL A 123 -16.28 -5.72 -11.20
C VAL A 123 -15.75 -5.27 -9.85
N ASN A 124 -15.23 -6.22 -9.08
CA ASN A 124 -14.63 -5.98 -7.78
C ASN A 124 -13.16 -6.43 -7.82
N LEU A 125 -12.28 -5.45 -7.63
CA LEU A 125 -10.84 -5.61 -7.55
C LEU A 125 -10.42 -5.56 -6.08
N GLU A 126 -9.68 -6.56 -5.63
CA GLU A 126 -9.12 -6.61 -4.28
C GLU A 126 -7.62 -6.89 -4.37
N LEU A 127 -6.80 -5.90 -4.04
CA LEU A 127 -5.35 -6.05 -3.98
C LEU A 127 -4.92 -6.36 -2.55
N TYR A 128 -4.22 -7.48 -2.38
CA TYR A 128 -3.66 -7.93 -1.12
C TYR A 128 -2.16 -7.67 -1.11
N ALA A 129 -1.66 -6.90 -0.14
CA ALA A 129 -0.26 -6.53 -0.05
C ALA A 129 0.26 -6.54 1.39
N ASP A 130 1.59 -6.62 1.54
CA ASP A 130 2.26 -6.41 2.82
C ASP A 130 3.03 -5.10 2.82
N ILE A 131 2.57 -4.15 3.62
CA ILE A 131 3.22 -2.85 3.81
C ILE A 131 3.77 -2.80 5.23
N LEU A 132 5.10 -2.74 5.35
CA LEU A 132 5.79 -2.71 6.65
C LEU A 132 5.40 -3.87 7.59
N ARG A 133 5.26 -5.08 7.03
CA ARG A 133 4.83 -6.32 7.72
C ARG A 133 3.38 -6.27 8.26
N LYS A 134 2.59 -5.32 7.78
CA LYS A 134 1.15 -5.28 8.01
C LYS A 134 0.45 -5.68 6.73
N GLU A 135 -0.46 -6.64 6.83
CA GLU A 135 -1.32 -7.00 5.72
C GLU A 135 -2.31 -5.87 5.46
N GLU A 136 -2.40 -5.44 4.21
CA GLU A 136 -3.32 -4.41 3.76
C GLU A 136 -4.12 -4.94 2.56
N SER A 137 -5.39 -4.55 2.49
CA SER A 137 -6.27 -4.85 1.36
C SER A 137 -6.81 -3.55 0.78
N ILE A 138 -6.64 -3.35 -0.52
CA ILE A 138 -7.17 -2.19 -1.25
C ILE A 138 -8.26 -2.68 -2.18
N VAL A 139 -9.46 -2.10 -2.04
CA VAL A 139 -10.65 -2.57 -2.76
C VAL A 139 -11.16 -1.48 -3.69
N CYS A 140 -11.50 -1.87 -4.92
CA CYS A 140 -12.16 -1.01 -5.90
C CYS A 140 -13.30 -1.75 -6.57
N LYS A 141 -14.52 -1.21 -6.43
CA LYS A 141 -15.72 -1.71 -7.10
C LYS A 141 -16.17 -0.71 -8.17
N PHE A 142 -16.45 -1.21 -9.36
CA PHE A 142 -17.01 -0.42 -10.45
C PHE A 142 -17.94 -1.27 -11.32
N TYR A 143 -18.59 -0.62 -12.30
CA TYR A 143 -19.57 -1.26 -13.17
C TYR A 143 -19.19 -1.04 -14.63
N LYS A 144 -19.41 -2.07 -15.46
CA LYS A 144 -19.27 -2.00 -16.91
C LYS A 144 -20.59 -2.37 -17.58
N PHE A 145 -20.97 -1.57 -18.57
CA PHE A 145 -22.09 -1.87 -19.45
C PHE A 145 -21.62 -2.81 -20.57
N ILE A 146 -22.44 -3.82 -20.89
CA ILE A 146 -22.22 -4.72 -22.03
C ILE A 146 -23.45 -4.62 -22.91
N GLU A 147 -23.26 -4.38 -24.20
CA GLU A 147 -24.36 -4.45 -25.17
C GLU A 147 -24.76 -5.92 -25.37
N VAL A 148 -26.01 -6.24 -25.05
CA VAL A 148 -26.60 -7.53 -25.44
C VAL A 148 -27.05 -7.38 -26.90
N LYS A 149 -26.25 -7.91 -27.83
CA LYS A 149 -26.71 -8.20 -29.20
C LYS A 149 -27.31 -9.59 -29.27
#